data_AF-A0A956LHC4-F1
#
_entry.id   AF-A0A956LHC4-F1
#
_cell.length_a   1.000
_cell.length_b   1.000
_cell.length_c   1.000
_cell.angle_alpha   90.00
_cell.angle_beta   90.00
_cell.angle_gamma   90.00
#
_symmetry.space_group_name_H-M   'P 1'
#
loop_
_entity.id
_entity.type
_entity.pdbx_description
1 polymer ?
#
loop_
_entity_poly.entity_id
_entity_poly.type
_entity_poly.pdbx_seq_one_letter_code
_entity_poly.pdbx_strand_id
1 'polypeptide(L)'
;MMQLDLPPAASLLFARALKTVALADGELHDKEREMIALALAHDGTPTPDALPTITPAALARGIEAPALRRAIVQRLVVLTTLDGRVTGDEVTAVERFAAALGVRERAVHNARQLARGHARRVMLDLAPRSFMPAVLAHVWRTDGVRGLWKILKSALGFADAAQAARFAALGELPQGTLGRALHEHFVRGELTPPGAPRGVPDHMLMHDLGHVLAGYGTRPEDELCVASFQAGFLGEGWLVMYLMIAMLFQLAIEPVARLRGVEPRRGLVDVRGLQRAFELGAGMKRSLVGWDPWPHMARPLVEVRAELGVAVSPGPPGSRGPTSVRSTGPA
;
A
#
# COMPACT_ATOMS: atom_id res chain seq x y z
N MET A 1 6.54 -7.58 -0.87
CA MET A 1 5.53 -7.43 -1.95
C MET A 1 6.10 -7.84 -3.30
N MET A 2 7.25 -7.30 -3.67
CA MET A 2 7.91 -7.46 -4.98
C MET A 2 8.88 -8.64 -4.98
N GLN A 3 9.62 -8.85 -3.88
CA GLN A 3 10.44 -10.04 -3.69
C GLN A 3 9.57 -11.28 -3.38
N LEU A 4 10.04 -12.44 -3.83
CA LEU A 4 9.54 -13.75 -3.46
C LEU A 4 10.68 -14.53 -2.81
N ASP A 5 10.37 -15.26 -1.75
CA ASP A 5 11.29 -16.25 -1.22
C ASP A 5 11.30 -17.46 -2.17
N LEU A 6 12.31 -17.50 -3.03
CA LEU A 6 12.45 -18.45 -4.12
C LEU A 6 13.83 -19.10 -4.10
N PRO A 7 13.91 -20.41 -4.41
CA PRO A 7 15.19 -21.02 -4.75
C PRO A 7 15.88 -20.25 -5.89
N PRO A 8 17.23 -20.18 -5.93
CA PRO A 8 17.95 -19.37 -6.90
C PRO A 8 17.55 -19.60 -8.37
N ALA A 9 17.28 -20.86 -8.76
CA ALA A 9 16.81 -21.19 -10.10
C ALA A 9 15.43 -20.58 -10.41
N ALA A 10 14.49 -20.61 -9.47
CA ALA A 10 13.17 -20.02 -9.62
C ALA A 10 13.24 -18.48 -9.60
N SER A 11 14.10 -17.89 -8.77
CA SER A 11 14.40 -16.45 -8.77
C SER A 11 14.87 -15.97 -10.14
N LEU A 12 15.80 -16.69 -10.76
CA LEU A 12 16.30 -16.35 -12.09
C LEU A 12 15.18 -16.40 -13.14
N LEU A 13 14.34 -17.43 -13.12
CA LEU A 13 13.20 -17.52 -14.05
C LEU A 13 12.20 -16.38 -13.85
N PHE A 14 11.89 -16.05 -12.59
CA PHE A 14 11.00 -14.95 -12.25
C PHE A 14 11.56 -13.59 -12.69
N ALA A 15 12.83 -13.31 -12.43
CA ALA A 15 13.51 -12.09 -12.87
C ALA A 15 13.47 -11.93 -14.40
N ARG A 16 13.67 -13.03 -15.14
CA ARG A 16 13.59 -13.02 -16.61
C ARG A 16 12.17 -12.72 -17.10
N ALA A 17 11.15 -13.21 -16.38
CA ALA A 17 9.76 -12.91 -16.69
C ALA A 17 9.45 -11.42 -16.46
N LEU A 18 9.92 -10.84 -15.34
CA LEU A 18 9.82 -9.39 -15.10
C LEU A 18 10.47 -8.60 -16.23
N LYS A 19 11.71 -8.95 -16.61
CA LYS A 19 12.40 -8.31 -17.74
C LYS A 19 11.64 -8.41 -19.06
N THR A 20 11.03 -9.57 -19.33
CA THR A 20 10.27 -9.78 -20.57
C THR A 20 9.01 -8.92 -20.62
N VAL A 21 8.35 -8.71 -19.48
CA VAL A 21 7.18 -7.82 -19.40
C VAL A 21 7.62 -6.37 -19.51
N ALA A 22 8.63 -5.94 -18.76
CA ALA A 22 9.14 -4.56 -18.79
C ALA A 22 9.53 -4.14 -20.21
N LEU A 23 10.33 -4.95 -20.91
CA LEU A 23 10.77 -4.66 -22.28
C LEU A 23 9.67 -4.78 -23.35
N ALA A 24 8.42 -5.11 -22.99
CA ALA A 24 7.36 -5.33 -23.97
C ALA A 24 6.99 -4.05 -24.73
N ASP A 25 7.14 -2.88 -24.11
CA ASP A 25 6.92 -1.57 -24.74
C ASP A 25 8.20 -0.98 -25.38
N GLY A 26 9.32 -1.71 -25.28
CA GLY A 26 10.60 -1.37 -25.90
C GLY A 26 11.60 -0.65 -24.98
N GLU A 27 11.21 -0.27 -23.77
CA GLU A 27 12.08 0.42 -22.81
C GLU A 27 12.23 -0.38 -21.50
N LEU A 28 13.30 -0.13 -20.75
CA LEU A 28 13.48 -0.72 -19.42
C LEU A 28 13.82 0.39 -18.43
N HIS A 29 12.82 0.79 -17.66
CA HIS A 29 12.86 1.94 -16.75
C HIS A 29 13.54 1.60 -15.42
N ASP A 30 14.04 2.61 -14.72
CA ASP A 30 14.82 2.45 -13.48
C ASP A 30 14.11 1.64 -12.38
N LYS A 31 12.81 1.85 -12.20
CA LYS A 31 12.02 1.15 -11.18
C LYS A 31 11.79 -0.32 -11.52
N GLU A 32 11.69 -0.63 -12.81
CA GLU A 32 11.59 -2.01 -13.29
C GLU A 32 12.91 -2.74 -13.08
N ARG A 33 14.05 -2.07 -13.35
CA ARG A 33 15.38 -2.58 -13.02
C ARG A 33 15.53 -2.88 -11.54
N GLU A 34 15.04 -1.98 -10.70
CA GLU A 34 15.07 -2.17 -9.25
C GLU A 34 14.23 -3.38 -8.81
N MET A 35 13.03 -3.55 -9.39
CA MET A 35 12.19 -4.72 -9.12
C MET A 35 12.84 -6.03 -9.61
N ILE A 36 13.48 -6.02 -10.77
CA ILE A 36 14.23 -7.18 -11.30
C ILE A 36 15.41 -7.49 -10.37
N ALA A 37 16.15 -6.47 -9.89
CA ALA A 37 17.26 -6.65 -8.97
C ALA A 37 16.79 -7.24 -7.62
N LEU A 38 15.62 -6.83 -7.10
CA LEU A 38 15.03 -7.44 -5.91
C LEU A 38 14.67 -8.91 -6.11
N ALA A 39 14.24 -9.31 -7.32
CA ALA A 39 13.98 -10.71 -7.64
C ALA A 39 15.26 -11.56 -7.73
N LEU A 40 16.40 -10.93 -8.01
CA LEU A 40 17.72 -11.53 -8.17
C LEU A 40 18.57 -11.50 -6.89
N ALA A 41 17.99 -11.36 -5.70
CA ALA A 41 18.71 -11.17 -4.43
C ALA A 41 19.53 -12.40 -3.94
N HIS A 42 20.42 -12.92 -4.80
CA HIS A 42 21.37 -14.01 -4.57
C HIS A 42 22.72 -13.63 -5.17
N ASP A 43 23.82 -14.00 -4.52
CA ASP A 43 25.16 -13.69 -4.99
C ASP A 43 25.46 -14.35 -6.35
N GLY A 44 26.13 -13.61 -7.25
CA GLY A 44 26.59 -14.12 -8.56
C GLY A 44 25.54 -14.08 -9.70
N THR A 45 24.37 -13.48 -9.49
CA THR A 45 23.37 -13.34 -10.55
C THR A 45 23.70 -12.22 -11.55
N PRO A 46 23.28 -12.33 -12.83
CA PRO A 46 23.46 -11.27 -13.83
C PRO A 46 22.79 -9.95 -13.41
N THR A 47 23.27 -8.82 -13.92
CA THR A 47 22.55 -7.54 -13.77
C THR A 47 21.20 -7.57 -14.51
N PRO A 48 20.22 -6.73 -14.13
CA PRO A 48 18.97 -6.60 -14.88
C PRO A 48 19.18 -6.39 -16.39
N ASP A 49 20.20 -5.62 -16.79
CA ASP A 49 20.58 -5.40 -18.19
C ASP A 49 21.09 -6.65 -18.91
N ALA A 50 21.92 -7.45 -18.25
CA ALA A 50 22.54 -8.63 -18.86
C ALA A 50 21.60 -9.85 -18.91
N LEU A 51 20.47 -9.79 -18.19
CA LEU A 51 19.55 -10.90 -18.07
C LEU A 51 18.84 -11.21 -19.40
N PRO A 52 18.78 -12.45 -19.91
CA PRO A 52 18.03 -12.74 -21.13
C PRO A 52 16.51 -12.78 -20.86
N THR A 53 15.69 -12.43 -21.85
CA THR A 53 14.23 -12.62 -21.77
C THR A 53 13.85 -14.10 -21.70
N ILE A 54 12.61 -14.41 -21.33
CA ILE A 54 12.10 -15.78 -21.21
C ILE A 54 10.72 -15.91 -21.87
N THR A 55 10.43 -17.08 -22.42
CA THR A 55 9.09 -17.36 -22.94
C THR A 55 8.13 -17.78 -21.82
N PRO A 56 6.82 -17.50 -21.95
CA PRO A 56 5.81 -17.98 -21.00
C PRO A 56 5.85 -19.48 -20.73
N ALA A 57 6.04 -20.30 -21.78
CA ALA A 57 6.14 -21.75 -21.66
C ALA A 57 7.39 -22.20 -20.88
N ALA A 58 8.53 -21.53 -21.06
CA ALA A 58 9.74 -21.84 -20.32
C ALA A 58 9.61 -21.51 -18.83
N LEU A 59 8.97 -20.37 -18.49
CA LEU A 59 8.65 -20.05 -17.10
C LEU A 59 7.72 -21.11 -16.49
N ALA A 60 6.65 -21.50 -17.19
CA ALA A 60 5.68 -22.46 -16.70
C ALA A 60 6.27 -23.85 -16.43
N ARG A 61 7.30 -24.27 -17.18
CA ARG A 61 8.03 -25.52 -16.93
C ARG A 61 8.87 -25.49 -15.66
N GLY A 62 9.42 -24.33 -15.30
CA GLY A 62 10.31 -24.21 -14.13
C GLY A 62 9.60 -23.84 -12.83
N ILE A 63 8.30 -23.56 -12.87
CA ILE A 63 7.49 -23.20 -11.70
C ILE A 63 6.30 -24.15 -11.61
N GLU A 64 6.33 -25.08 -10.67
CA GLU A 64 5.28 -26.09 -10.51
C GLU A 64 4.18 -25.65 -9.52
N ALA A 65 4.58 -25.11 -8.37
CA ALA A 65 3.67 -24.82 -7.26
C ALA A 65 2.59 -23.78 -7.65
N PRO A 66 1.28 -24.12 -7.57
CA PRO A 66 0.19 -23.22 -7.96
C PRO A 66 0.19 -21.87 -7.22
N ALA A 67 0.49 -21.89 -5.91
CA ALA A 67 0.58 -20.68 -5.10
C ALA A 67 1.69 -19.74 -5.61
N LEU A 68 2.84 -20.31 -6.00
CA LEU A 68 3.96 -19.54 -6.54
C LEU A 68 3.63 -18.97 -7.92
N ARG A 69 2.99 -19.76 -8.80
CA ARG A 69 2.52 -19.27 -10.10
C ARG A 69 1.63 -18.04 -9.96
N ARG A 70 0.66 -18.11 -9.04
CA ARG A 70 -0.21 -16.97 -8.72
C ARG A 70 0.59 -15.77 -8.21
N ALA A 71 1.51 -16.00 -7.27
CA ALA A 71 2.32 -14.95 -6.68
C ALA A 71 3.22 -14.24 -7.72
N ILE A 72 3.75 -14.97 -8.70
CA ILE A 72 4.51 -14.41 -9.83
C ILE A 72 3.60 -13.52 -10.68
N VAL A 73 2.44 -14.00 -11.11
CA VAL A 73 1.50 -13.21 -11.93
C VAL A 73 1.08 -11.91 -11.23
N GLN A 74 0.83 -11.96 -9.93
CA GLN A 74 0.51 -10.77 -9.13
C GLN A 74 1.63 -9.73 -9.17
N ARG A 75 2.90 -10.16 -9.17
CA ARG A 75 4.06 -9.25 -9.27
C ARG A 75 4.29 -8.74 -10.68
N LEU A 76 3.99 -9.56 -11.69
CA LEU A 76 3.97 -9.07 -13.08
C LEU A 76 2.94 -7.96 -13.26
N VAL A 77 1.77 -8.03 -12.60
CA VAL A 77 0.78 -6.93 -12.59
C VAL A 77 1.28 -5.69 -11.85
N VAL A 78 2.00 -5.86 -10.74
CA VAL A 78 2.62 -4.72 -10.02
C VAL A 78 3.63 -3.99 -10.92
N LEU A 79 4.46 -4.74 -11.64
CA LEU A 79 5.48 -4.20 -12.56
C LEU A 79 4.87 -3.19 -13.54
N THR A 80 3.74 -3.52 -14.17
CA THR A 80 3.06 -2.67 -15.19
C THR A 80 2.51 -1.35 -14.66
N THR A 81 2.76 -1.00 -13.40
CA THR A 81 2.31 0.25 -12.78
C THR A 81 3.47 1.10 -12.24
N LEU A 82 4.70 0.57 -12.23
CA LEU A 82 5.86 1.17 -11.54
C LEU A 82 6.43 2.39 -12.24
N ASP A 83 6.33 2.45 -13.56
CA ASP A 83 6.73 3.56 -14.42
C ASP A 83 5.72 4.72 -14.42
N GLY A 84 4.51 4.48 -13.88
CA GLY A 84 3.45 5.49 -13.75
C GLY A 84 2.48 5.51 -14.92
N ARG A 85 2.56 4.53 -15.84
CA ARG A 85 1.63 4.40 -16.96
C ARG A 85 1.45 2.93 -17.36
N VAL A 86 0.23 2.43 -17.26
CA VAL A 86 -0.05 1.04 -17.68
C VAL A 86 -0.14 0.96 -19.20
N THR A 87 0.80 0.27 -19.86
CA THR A 87 0.79 0.13 -21.33
C THR A 87 0.02 -1.10 -21.82
N GLY A 88 -0.42 -1.08 -23.09
CA GLY A 88 -1.11 -2.22 -23.70
C GLY A 88 -0.21 -3.43 -23.92
N ASP A 89 1.07 -3.20 -24.18
CA ASP A 89 2.05 -4.23 -24.56
C ASP A 89 2.54 -5.03 -23.36
N GLU A 90 2.90 -4.35 -22.26
CA GLU A 90 3.23 -5.01 -20.99
C GLU A 90 2.06 -5.88 -20.51
N VAL A 91 0.82 -5.35 -20.53
CA VAL A 91 -0.35 -6.11 -20.11
C VAL A 91 -0.58 -7.33 -21.02
N THR A 92 -0.32 -7.22 -22.32
CA THR A 92 -0.38 -8.36 -23.24
C THR A 92 0.65 -9.42 -22.87
N ALA A 93 1.87 -9.01 -22.48
CA ALA A 93 2.88 -9.93 -21.98
C ALA A 93 2.43 -10.61 -20.68
N VAL A 94 1.87 -9.86 -19.72
CA VAL A 94 1.32 -10.42 -18.47
C VAL A 94 0.21 -11.44 -18.75
N GLU A 95 -0.72 -11.14 -19.66
CA GLU A 95 -1.80 -12.07 -20.06
C GLU A 95 -1.24 -13.38 -20.61
N ARG A 96 -0.19 -13.32 -21.44
CA ARG A 96 0.49 -14.51 -21.98
C ARG A 96 1.16 -15.34 -20.87
N PHE A 97 1.83 -14.70 -19.91
CA PHE A 97 2.41 -15.38 -18.75
C PHE A 97 1.35 -16.01 -17.86
N ALA A 98 0.28 -15.28 -17.56
CA ALA A 98 -0.84 -15.79 -16.75
C ALA A 98 -1.50 -17.02 -17.40
N ALA A 99 -1.71 -16.96 -18.72
CA ALA A 99 -2.25 -18.09 -19.48
C ALA A 99 -1.33 -19.32 -19.43
N ALA A 100 -0.02 -19.15 -19.68
CA ALA A 100 0.94 -20.25 -19.65
C ALA A 100 1.09 -20.87 -18.25
N LEU A 101 0.99 -20.06 -17.20
CA LEU A 101 1.02 -20.52 -15.81
C LEU A 101 -0.31 -21.15 -15.35
N GLY A 102 -1.38 -21.04 -16.15
CA GLY A 102 -2.71 -21.52 -15.78
C GLY A 102 -3.36 -20.71 -14.65
N VAL A 103 -2.98 -19.43 -14.50
CA VAL A 103 -3.44 -18.56 -13.42
C VAL A 103 -4.56 -17.65 -13.91
N ARG A 104 -5.71 -17.72 -13.24
CA ARG A 104 -6.79 -16.74 -13.40
C ARG A 104 -6.72 -15.73 -12.27
N GLU A 105 -6.11 -14.58 -12.54
CA GLU A 105 -5.98 -13.46 -11.61
C GLU A 105 -6.78 -12.26 -12.13
N ARG A 106 -7.73 -11.77 -11.33
CA ARG A 106 -8.61 -10.64 -11.70
C ARG A 106 -7.80 -9.36 -11.89
N ALA A 107 -6.69 -9.22 -11.17
CA ALA A 107 -5.80 -8.07 -11.30
C ALA A 107 -5.23 -7.92 -12.72
N VAL A 108 -5.07 -9.01 -13.48
CA VAL A 108 -4.66 -8.96 -14.90
C VAL A 108 -5.74 -8.29 -15.75
N HIS A 109 -7.01 -8.63 -15.53
CA HIS A 109 -8.13 -7.94 -16.18
C HIS A 109 -8.16 -6.46 -15.80
N ASN A 110 -7.92 -6.13 -14.53
CA ASN A 110 -7.87 -4.74 -14.07
C ASN A 110 -6.74 -3.95 -14.74
N ALA A 111 -5.55 -4.53 -14.88
CA ALA A 111 -4.45 -3.91 -15.63
C ALA A 111 -4.84 -3.63 -17.09
N ARG A 112 -5.52 -4.57 -17.77
CA ARG A 112 -6.06 -4.35 -19.13
C ARG A 112 -7.06 -3.20 -19.19
N GLN A 113 -7.93 -3.10 -18.20
CA GLN A 113 -8.90 -2.01 -18.12
C GLN A 113 -8.22 -0.66 -17.85
N LEU A 114 -7.17 -0.63 -17.03
CA LEU A 114 -6.33 0.56 -16.80
C LEU A 114 -5.63 1.01 -18.08
N ALA A 115 -4.99 0.09 -18.82
CA ALA A 115 -4.34 0.38 -20.10
C ALA A 115 -5.31 0.97 -21.16
N ARG A 116 -6.60 0.62 -21.05
CA ARG A 116 -7.67 1.16 -21.91
C ARG A 116 -8.31 2.45 -21.39
N GLY A 117 -7.79 3.04 -20.31
CA GLY A 117 -8.34 4.25 -19.69
C GLY A 117 -9.63 4.04 -18.89
N HIS A 118 -10.04 2.80 -18.60
CA HIS A 118 -11.28 2.49 -17.88
C HIS A 118 -11.13 2.51 -16.35
N ALA A 119 -10.38 3.48 -15.81
CA ALA A 119 -10.05 3.54 -14.39
C ALA A 119 -11.27 3.51 -13.45
N ARG A 120 -12.37 4.19 -13.82
CA ARG A 120 -13.62 4.17 -13.04
C ARG A 120 -14.21 2.76 -12.91
N ARG A 121 -14.13 1.94 -13.96
CA ARG A 121 -14.62 0.55 -13.93
C ARG A 121 -13.76 -0.30 -13.00
N VAL A 122 -12.44 -0.07 -13.01
CA VAL A 122 -11.51 -0.76 -12.11
C VAL A 122 -11.78 -0.38 -10.66
N MET A 123 -12.02 0.91 -10.36
CA MET A 123 -12.43 1.31 -9.00
C MET A 123 -13.72 0.63 -8.54
N LEU A 124 -14.72 0.51 -9.41
CA LEU A 124 -15.98 -0.18 -9.09
C LEU A 124 -15.79 -1.69 -8.87
N ASP A 125 -14.86 -2.32 -9.58
CA ASP A 125 -14.51 -3.73 -9.37
C ASP A 125 -13.66 -3.97 -8.11
N LEU A 126 -12.80 -3.01 -7.73
CA LEU A 126 -11.94 -3.09 -6.54
C LEU A 126 -12.70 -2.77 -5.26
N ALA A 127 -13.61 -1.80 -5.26
CA ALA A 127 -14.27 -1.31 -4.05
C ALA A 127 -14.96 -2.41 -3.19
N PRO A 128 -15.75 -3.35 -3.77
CA PRO A 128 -16.38 -4.44 -3.01
C PRO A 128 -15.40 -5.49 -2.46
N ARG A 129 -14.12 -5.43 -2.86
CA ARG A 129 -13.06 -6.35 -2.42
C ARG A 129 -11.97 -5.65 -1.61
N SER A 130 -12.14 -4.36 -1.35
CA SER A 130 -11.29 -3.61 -0.44
C SER A 130 -11.48 -4.09 1.01
N PHE A 131 -10.80 -3.46 1.96
CA PHE A 131 -10.98 -3.72 3.38
C PHE A 131 -12.33 -3.19 3.93
N MET A 132 -12.98 -2.27 3.21
CA MET A 132 -14.19 -1.58 3.67
C MET A 132 -15.37 -2.53 3.99
N PRO A 133 -15.70 -3.53 3.15
CA PRO A 133 -16.70 -4.54 3.50
C PRO A 133 -16.40 -5.30 4.79
N ALA A 134 -15.14 -5.67 5.04
CA ALA A 134 -14.76 -6.37 6.27
C ALA A 134 -14.94 -5.49 7.51
N VAL A 135 -14.58 -4.21 7.38
CA VAL A 135 -14.81 -3.18 8.41
C VAL A 135 -16.30 -2.99 8.68
N LEU A 136 -17.13 -2.86 7.65
CA LEU A 136 -18.59 -2.73 7.78
C LEU A 136 -19.22 -3.97 8.42
N ALA A 137 -18.77 -5.17 8.03
CA ALA A 137 -19.23 -6.43 8.59
C ALA A 137 -18.81 -6.59 10.07
N HIS A 138 -17.66 -6.04 10.48
CA HIS A 138 -17.27 -5.99 11.87
C HIS A 138 -18.18 -5.05 12.67
N VAL A 139 -18.38 -3.82 12.20
CA VAL A 139 -19.25 -2.82 12.86
C VAL A 139 -20.69 -3.31 12.99
N TRP A 140 -21.22 -3.99 11.97
CA TRP A 140 -22.55 -4.61 12.05
C TRP A 140 -22.64 -5.66 13.16
N ARG A 141 -21.60 -6.49 13.32
CA ARG A 141 -21.58 -7.55 14.35
C ARG A 141 -21.42 -7.00 15.76
N THR A 142 -20.69 -5.90 15.95
CA THR A 142 -20.42 -5.30 17.26
C THR A 142 -21.53 -4.34 17.71
N ASP A 143 -21.99 -3.47 16.82
CA ASP A 143 -22.85 -2.32 17.14
C ASP A 143 -24.17 -2.31 16.37
N GLY A 144 -24.40 -3.28 15.47
CA GLY A 144 -25.62 -3.41 14.69
C GLY A 144 -25.95 -2.17 13.84
N VAL A 145 -27.24 -1.86 13.74
CA VAL A 145 -27.77 -0.69 13.02
C VAL A 145 -27.20 0.61 13.57
N ARG A 146 -26.93 0.68 14.89
CA ARG A 146 -26.41 1.89 15.54
C ARG A 146 -24.99 2.21 15.06
N GLY A 147 -24.15 1.20 14.88
CA GLY A 147 -22.80 1.36 14.33
C GLY A 147 -22.81 1.86 12.88
N LEU A 148 -23.64 1.25 12.02
CA LEU A 148 -23.81 1.71 10.65
C LEU A 148 -24.34 3.15 10.58
N TRP A 149 -25.27 3.52 11.46
CA TRP A 149 -25.80 4.88 11.53
C TRP A 149 -24.75 5.91 11.94
N LYS A 150 -23.81 5.54 12.82
CA LYS A 150 -22.66 6.39 13.16
C LYS A 150 -21.75 6.62 11.95
N ILE A 151 -21.45 5.57 11.18
CA ILE A 151 -20.66 5.68 9.95
C ILE A 151 -21.33 6.64 8.97
N LEU A 152 -22.63 6.49 8.74
CA LEU A 152 -23.38 7.35 7.82
C LEU A 152 -23.38 8.81 8.29
N LYS A 153 -23.61 9.06 9.60
CA LYS A 153 -23.55 10.41 10.18
C LYS A 153 -22.18 11.06 10.00
N SER A 154 -21.10 10.31 10.28
CA SER A 154 -19.73 10.80 10.09
C SER A 154 -19.45 11.11 8.61
N ALA A 155 -19.87 10.24 7.69
CA ALA A 155 -19.75 10.47 6.24
C ALA A 155 -20.55 11.70 5.75
N LEU A 156 -21.68 12.00 6.40
CA LEU A 156 -22.48 13.20 6.17
C LEU A 156 -21.93 14.45 6.90
N GLY A 157 -20.81 14.32 7.61
CA GLY A 157 -20.11 15.44 8.27
C GLY A 157 -20.69 15.88 9.60
N PHE A 158 -21.58 15.08 10.22
CA PHE A 158 -22.08 15.37 11.56
C PHE A 158 -20.97 15.21 12.60
N ALA A 159 -20.84 16.20 13.48
CA ALA A 159 -19.90 16.17 14.59
C ALA A 159 -20.41 15.27 15.73
N ASP A 160 -19.48 14.62 16.41
CA ASP A 160 -19.65 13.92 17.68
C ASP A 160 -18.67 14.55 18.69
N ALA A 161 -19.19 15.44 19.52
CA ALA A 161 -18.38 16.19 20.49
C ALA A 161 -17.71 15.28 21.53
N ALA A 162 -18.35 14.18 21.92
CA ALA A 162 -17.78 13.24 22.88
C ALA A 162 -16.59 12.50 22.28
N GLN A 163 -16.69 12.14 21.00
CA GLN A 163 -15.60 11.55 20.25
C GLN A 163 -14.46 12.53 20.00
N ALA A 164 -14.76 13.75 19.57
CA ALA A 164 -13.76 14.79 19.39
C ALA A 164 -12.97 15.05 20.69
N ALA A 165 -13.67 15.15 21.82
CA ALA A 165 -13.05 15.29 23.14
C ALA A 165 -12.15 14.10 23.49
N ARG A 166 -12.56 12.88 23.16
CA ARG A 166 -11.76 11.66 23.38
C ARG A 166 -10.45 11.67 22.60
N PHE A 167 -10.47 12.12 21.34
CA PHE A 167 -9.26 12.27 20.53
C PHE A 167 -8.40 13.45 20.96
N ALA A 168 -9.00 14.54 21.44
CA ALA A 168 -8.27 15.66 22.01
C ALA A 168 -7.50 15.26 23.28
N ALA A 169 -8.13 14.48 24.16
CA ALA A 169 -7.52 13.99 25.41
C ALA A 169 -6.28 13.11 25.19
N LEU A 170 -6.09 12.53 23.99
CA LEU A 170 -4.86 11.80 23.65
C LEU A 170 -3.63 12.71 23.65
N GLY A 171 -3.80 14.01 23.43
CA GLY A 171 -2.71 15.00 23.50
C GLY A 171 -2.12 15.16 24.90
N GLU A 172 -2.90 14.89 25.94
CA GLU A 172 -2.49 14.97 27.35
C GLU A 172 -1.68 13.74 27.81
N LEU A 173 -1.62 12.68 26.99
CA LEU A 173 -0.83 11.50 27.32
C LEU A 173 0.68 11.78 27.21
N PRO A 174 1.52 11.09 28.01
CA PRO A 174 2.97 11.27 27.95
C PRO A 174 3.55 11.06 26.56
N GLN A 175 4.61 11.81 26.24
CA GLN A 175 5.39 11.65 25.01
C GLN A 175 5.87 10.20 24.87
N GLY A 176 5.77 9.64 23.66
CA GLY A 176 6.18 8.28 23.37
C GLY A 176 5.11 7.20 23.65
N THR A 177 3.92 7.58 24.11
CA THR A 177 2.75 6.68 24.13
C THR A 177 2.08 6.57 22.77
N LEU A 178 1.34 5.49 22.51
CA LEU A 178 0.60 5.31 21.25
C LEU A 178 -0.40 6.45 21.00
N GLY A 179 -1.19 6.80 22.01
CA GLY A 179 -2.22 7.82 21.93
C GLY A 179 -1.64 9.21 21.67
N ARG A 180 -0.55 9.57 22.36
CA ARG A 180 0.15 10.83 22.09
C ARG A 180 0.69 10.89 20.66
N ALA A 181 1.28 9.80 20.17
CA ALA A 181 1.78 9.73 18.80
C ALA A 181 0.66 9.82 17.75
N LEU A 182 -0.51 9.25 18.02
CA LEU A 182 -1.69 9.36 17.17
C LEU A 182 -2.27 10.79 17.16
N HIS A 183 -2.34 11.44 18.31
CA HIS A 183 -2.75 12.85 18.39
C HIS A 183 -1.80 13.73 17.56
N GLU A 184 -0.48 13.55 17.73
CA GLU A 184 0.52 14.27 16.97
C GLU A 184 0.45 13.99 15.46
N HIS A 185 0.07 12.77 15.05
CA HIS A 185 -0.16 12.46 13.65
C HIS A 185 -1.30 13.32 13.07
N PHE A 186 -2.43 13.44 13.77
CA PHE A 186 -3.52 14.31 13.32
C PHE A 186 -3.11 15.78 13.26
N VAL A 187 -2.43 16.28 14.31
CA VAL A 187 -1.98 17.68 14.36
C VAL A 187 -0.95 17.99 13.27
N ARG A 188 0.07 17.14 13.07
CA ARG A 188 1.11 17.36 12.06
C ARG A 188 0.62 17.16 10.63
N GLY A 189 -0.31 16.23 10.43
CA GLY A 189 -0.90 15.95 9.12
C GLY A 189 -1.97 16.96 8.70
N GLU A 190 -2.29 17.94 9.56
CA GLU A 190 -3.43 18.85 9.40
C GLU A 190 -4.76 18.10 9.17
N LEU A 191 -4.84 16.88 9.71
CA LEU A 191 -6.00 16.01 9.58
C LEU A 191 -6.99 16.34 10.68
N THR A 192 -8.27 16.44 10.31
CA THR A 192 -9.33 16.66 11.28
C THR A 192 -9.64 15.31 11.97
N PRO A 193 -9.46 15.19 13.29
CA PRO A 193 -9.63 13.93 13.99
C PRO A 193 -11.10 13.46 13.96
N PRO A 194 -11.37 12.17 14.20
CA PRO A 194 -12.74 11.67 14.26
C PRO A 194 -13.60 12.42 15.29
N GLY A 195 -14.87 12.59 14.97
CA GLY A 195 -15.86 13.32 15.80
C GLY A 195 -15.88 14.83 15.59
N ALA A 196 -14.83 15.46 15.04
CA ALA A 196 -14.91 16.85 14.62
C ALA A 196 -15.71 16.99 13.29
N PRO A 197 -16.30 18.18 12.99
CA PRO A 197 -16.99 18.40 11.72
C PRO A 197 -16.08 18.08 10.53
N ARG A 198 -16.51 17.20 9.62
CA ARG A 198 -15.69 16.67 8.49
C ARG A 198 -14.43 15.89 8.93
N GLY A 199 -14.39 15.41 10.17
CA GLY A 199 -13.31 14.57 10.68
C GLY A 199 -13.20 13.24 9.94
N VAL A 200 -12.01 12.64 9.99
CA VAL A 200 -11.79 11.31 9.39
C VAL A 200 -12.74 10.30 10.01
N PRO A 201 -13.35 9.40 9.21
CA PRO A 201 -14.29 8.43 9.77
C PRO A 201 -13.60 7.50 10.77
N ASP A 202 -14.26 7.17 11.89
CA ASP A 202 -13.71 6.27 12.93
C ASP A 202 -13.12 4.97 12.42
N HIS A 203 -13.76 4.40 11.39
CA HIS A 203 -13.37 3.13 10.84
C HIS A 203 -12.10 3.20 9.97
N MET A 204 -11.64 4.42 9.66
CA MET A 204 -10.33 4.70 9.08
C MET A 204 -9.23 4.80 10.14
N LEU A 205 -9.54 4.69 11.44
CA LEU A 205 -8.53 4.72 12.50
C LEU A 205 -7.46 3.64 12.32
N MET A 206 -7.80 2.48 11.74
CA MET A 206 -6.83 1.44 11.38
C MET A 206 -5.78 1.94 10.37
N HIS A 207 -6.16 2.83 9.46
CA HIS A 207 -5.27 3.45 8.50
C HIS A 207 -4.36 4.48 9.17
N ASP A 208 -4.91 5.39 9.98
CA ASP A 208 -4.13 6.38 10.74
C ASP A 208 -3.15 5.70 11.71
N LEU A 209 -3.58 4.62 12.38
CA LEU A 209 -2.70 3.78 13.21
C LEU A 209 -1.61 3.09 12.38
N GLY A 210 -1.86 2.78 11.11
CA GLY A 210 -0.85 2.30 10.17
C GLY A 210 0.31 3.28 10.03
N HIS A 211 0.03 4.58 9.87
CA HIS A 211 1.05 5.63 9.84
C HIS A 211 1.87 5.66 11.14
N VAL A 212 1.18 5.69 12.29
CA VAL A 212 1.83 5.78 13.60
C VAL A 212 2.69 4.55 13.90
N LEU A 213 2.16 3.35 13.66
CA LEU A 213 2.85 2.11 13.96
C LEU A 213 4.05 1.89 13.04
N ALA A 214 3.89 2.14 11.73
CA ALA A 214 4.97 1.94 10.77
C ALA A 214 5.96 3.12 10.70
N GLY A 215 5.58 4.30 11.19
CA GLY A 215 6.42 5.50 11.21
C GLY A 215 6.45 6.28 9.88
N TYR A 216 5.38 6.17 9.08
CA TYR A 216 5.24 6.88 7.81
C TYR A 216 4.41 8.17 7.97
N GLY A 217 4.78 9.24 7.26
CA GLY A 217 4.02 10.49 7.21
C GLY A 217 2.78 10.40 6.30
N THR A 218 2.18 11.55 5.97
CA THR A 218 0.98 11.65 5.09
C THR A 218 1.32 12.17 3.69
N ARG A 219 2.60 12.21 3.33
CA ARG A 219 3.00 12.58 1.97
C ARG A 219 2.63 11.46 1.00
N PRO A 220 2.36 11.76 -0.28
CA PRO A 220 2.04 10.74 -1.29
C PRO A 220 2.99 9.51 -1.33
N GLU A 221 4.29 9.70 -1.16
CA GLU A 221 5.28 8.62 -1.08
C GLU A 221 5.13 7.77 0.20
N ASP A 222 4.77 8.39 1.32
CA ASP A 222 4.55 7.73 2.60
C ASP A 222 3.21 6.97 2.60
N GLU A 223 2.18 7.51 1.94
CA GLU A 223 0.88 6.85 1.72
C GLU A 223 1.03 5.51 0.97
N LEU A 224 1.87 5.48 -0.07
CA LEU A 224 2.22 4.24 -0.78
C LEU A 224 2.92 3.24 0.15
N CYS A 225 3.73 3.72 1.10
CA CYS A 225 4.38 2.86 2.09
C CYS A 225 3.38 2.32 3.11
N VAL A 226 2.46 3.13 3.64
CA VAL A 226 1.39 2.66 4.54
C VAL A 226 0.49 1.65 3.85
N ALA A 227 0.12 1.90 2.60
CA ALA A 227 -0.61 0.93 1.78
C ALA A 227 0.10 -0.42 1.69
N SER A 228 1.41 -0.38 1.46
CA SER A 228 2.25 -1.58 1.34
C SER A 228 2.39 -2.30 2.68
N PHE A 229 2.51 -1.55 3.78
CA PHE A 229 2.48 -2.08 5.15
C PHE A 229 1.14 -2.77 5.45
N GLN A 230 0.01 -2.13 5.15
CA GLN A 230 -1.31 -2.72 5.29
C GLN A 230 -1.48 -3.99 4.45
N ALA A 231 -1.05 -3.93 3.20
CA ALA A 231 -1.03 -5.08 2.31
C ALA A 231 -0.29 -6.29 2.92
N GLY A 232 0.79 -6.07 3.68
CA GLY A 232 1.54 -7.12 4.35
C GLY A 232 0.71 -7.95 5.35
N PHE A 233 -0.17 -7.31 6.14
CA PHE A 233 -0.99 -8.00 7.14
C PHE A 233 -2.44 -8.28 6.71
N LEU A 234 -2.83 -7.88 5.49
CA LEU A 234 -4.17 -8.14 4.93
C LEU A 234 -4.30 -9.48 4.19
N GLY A 235 -3.21 -10.25 4.06
CA GLY A 235 -3.24 -11.57 3.41
C GLY A 235 -3.61 -11.49 1.92
N GLU A 236 -4.51 -12.36 1.44
CA GLU A 236 -4.84 -12.51 0.01
C GLU A 236 -5.44 -11.26 -0.67
N GLY A 237 -5.88 -10.26 0.11
CA GLY A 237 -6.43 -8.99 -0.39
C GLY A 237 -5.38 -7.92 -0.74
N TRP A 238 -4.09 -8.18 -0.53
CA TRP A 238 -3.02 -7.18 -0.63
C TRP A 238 -2.95 -6.46 -1.99
N LEU A 239 -3.16 -7.20 -3.09
CA LEU A 239 -3.05 -6.64 -4.44
C LEU A 239 -4.20 -5.67 -4.76
N VAL A 240 -5.37 -5.89 -4.18
CA VAL A 240 -6.49 -4.95 -4.32
C VAL A 240 -6.15 -3.62 -3.65
N MET A 241 -5.60 -3.67 -2.43
CA MET A 241 -5.14 -2.47 -1.72
C MET A 241 -4.07 -1.75 -2.52
N TYR A 242 -3.05 -2.48 -2.98
CA TYR A 242 -1.98 -1.92 -3.80
C TYR A 242 -2.53 -1.21 -5.03
N LEU A 243 -3.39 -1.87 -5.82
CA LEU A 243 -3.91 -1.29 -7.06
C LEU A 243 -4.74 -0.02 -6.80
N MET A 244 -5.57 0.02 -5.76
CA MET A 244 -6.32 1.24 -5.44
C MET A 244 -5.40 2.42 -5.13
N ILE A 245 -4.31 2.18 -4.41
CA ILE A 245 -3.41 3.24 -3.95
C ILE A 245 -2.41 3.62 -5.06
N ALA A 246 -1.96 2.66 -5.87
CA ALA A 246 -1.21 2.92 -7.09
C ALA A 246 -2.02 3.78 -8.07
N MET A 247 -3.33 3.53 -8.22
CA MET A 247 -4.22 4.37 -9.02
C MET A 247 -4.30 5.83 -8.52
N LEU A 248 -4.21 6.06 -7.22
CA LEU A 248 -4.25 7.38 -6.60
C LEU A 248 -2.93 8.14 -6.74
N PHE A 249 -1.81 7.52 -6.35
CA PHE A 249 -0.54 8.23 -6.12
C PHE A 249 0.58 7.88 -7.10
N GLN A 250 0.43 6.82 -7.89
CA GLN A 250 1.46 6.38 -8.84
C GLN A 250 1.04 6.60 -10.29
N LEU A 251 -0.19 6.22 -10.64
CA LEU A 251 -0.82 6.48 -11.94
C LEU A 251 -1.49 7.87 -11.99
N ALA A 252 -1.69 8.50 -10.84
CA ALA A 252 -2.22 9.85 -10.68
C ALA A 252 -3.55 10.04 -11.43
N ILE A 253 -4.51 9.13 -11.23
CA ILE A 253 -5.77 9.12 -11.97
C ILE A 253 -6.63 10.30 -11.49
N GLU A 254 -6.59 11.38 -12.26
CA GLU A 254 -7.17 12.70 -11.97
C GLU A 254 -8.59 12.68 -11.37
N PRO A 255 -9.58 11.95 -11.92
CA PRO A 255 -10.91 11.90 -11.32
C PRO A 255 -10.95 11.37 -9.88
N VAL A 256 -10.00 10.51 -9.51
CA VAL A 256 -9.93 9.91 -8.18
C VAL A 256 -9.11 10.79 -7.23
N ALA A 257 -7.98 11.33 -7.71
CA ALA A 257 -7.15 12.28 -6.96
C ALA A 257 -7.95 13.55 -6.61
N ARG A 258 -8.68 14.12 -7.58
CA ARG A 258 -9.53 15.30 -7.38
C ARG A 258 -10.71 15.04 -6.46
N LEU A 259 -11.32 13.85 -6.51
CA LEU A 259 -12.38 13.45 -5.56
C LEU A 259 -11.86 13.39 -4.11
N ARG A 260 -10.56 13.14 -3.94
CA ARG A 260 -9.90 13.04 -2.63
C ARG A 260 -9.13 14.30 -2.22
N GLY A 261 -9.16 15.37 -3.03
CA GLY A 261 -8.43 16.61 -2.75
C GLY A 261 -6.91 16.49 -2.81
N VAL A 262 -6.39 15.46 -3.50
CA VAL A 262 -4.95 15.19 -3.63
C VAL A 262 -4.46 15.71 -4.98
N GLU A 263 -3.33 16.43 -4.99
CA GLU A 263 -2.67 16.78 -6.26
C GLU A 263 -2.09 15.52 -6.93
N PRO A 264 -2.47 15.21 -8.18
CA PRO A 264 -1.95 14.06 -8.89
C PRO A 264 -0.44 14.22 -9.14
N ARG A 265 0.36 13.33 -8.55
CA ARG A 265 1.81 13.20 -8.76
C ARG A 265 2.08 11.82 -9.35
N ARG A 266 2.97 11.73 -10.33
CA ARG A 266 3.41 10.46 -10.93
C ARG A 266 4.82 10.10 -10.48
N GLY A 267 5.15 8.82 -10.54
CA GLY A 267 6.52 8.36 -10.35
C GLY A 267 7.03 8.47 -8.92
N LEU A 268 6.16 8.41 -7.92
CA LEU A 268 6.53 8.53 -6.50
C LEU A 268 6.94 7.22 -5.83
N VAL A 269 6.71 6.08 -6.50
CA VAL A 269 7.07 4.76 -5.93
C VAL A 269 8.58 4.63 -5.71
N ASP A 270 8.99 4.42 -4.45
CA ASP A 270 10.28 3.85 -4.03
C ASP A 270 10.12 2.34 -3.89
N VAL A 271 10.63 1.56 -4.86
CA VAL A 271 10.44 0.10 -4.93
C VAL A 271 10.96 -0.60 -3.68
N ARG A 272 12.15 -0.24 -3.20
CA ARG A 272 12.72 -0.79 -1.95
C ARG A 272 11.95 -0.32 -0.72
N GLY A 273 11.48 0.93 -0.71
CA GLY A 273 10.60 1.46 0.32
C GLY A 273 9.32 0.64 0.48
N LEU A 274 8.63 0.37 -0.63
CA LEU A 274 7.42 -0.46 -0.63
C LEU A 274 7.71 -1.90 -0.20
N GLN A 275 8.84 -2.47 -0.62
CA GLN A 275 9.23 -3.81 -0.20
C GLN A 275 9.43 -3.88 1.32
N ARG A 276 10.21 -2.95 1.91
CA ARG A 276 10.43 -2.87 3.35
C ARG A 276 9.13 -2.66 4.13
N ALA A 277 8.27 -1.77 3.64
CA ALA A 277 6.97 -1.51 4.27
C ALA A 277 6.11 -2.78 4.30
N PHE A 278 6.04 -3.50 3.18
CA PHE A 278 5.32 -4.76 3.10
C PHE A 278 5.90 -5.84 4.02
N GLU A 279 7.22 -5.99 4.09
CA GLU A 279 7.86 -6.95 4.99
C GLU A 279 7.56 -6.64 6.45
N LEU A 280 7.60 -5.36 6.83
CA LEU A 280 7.23 -4.90 8.16
C LEU A 280 5.77 -5.26 8.49
N GLY A 281 4.87 -5.12 7.51
CA GLY A 281 3.46 -5.50 7.64
C GLY A 281 3.27 -7.01 7.72
N ALA A 282 3.95 -7.77 6.86
CA ALA A 282 3.90 -9.23 6.83
C ALA A 282 4.46 -9.87 8.10
N GLY A 283 5.38 -9.18 8.79
CA GLY A 283 5.90 -9.56 10.10
C GLY A 283 4.95 -9.27 11.27
N MET A 284 3.81 -8.61 11.04
CA MET A 284 2.87 -8.32 12.12
C MET A 284 2.23 -9.59 12.66
N LYS A 285 2.18 -9.70 13.99
CA LYS A 285 1.56 -10.83 14.70
C LYS A 285 0.03 -10.76 14.69
N ARG A 286 -0.54 -9.58 14.41
CA ARG A 286 -1.99 -9.34 14.42
C ARG A 286 -2.35 -8.29 13.38
N SER A 287 -3.44 -8.52 12.64
CA SER A 287 -4.02 -7.52 11.74
C SER A 287 -4.65 -6.36 12.54
N LEU A 288 -4.52 -5.14 12.02
CA LEU A 288 -5.22 -3.97 12.57
C LEU A 288 -6.73 -3.97 12.28
N VAL A 289 -7.20 -4.82 11.35
CA VAL A 289 -8.62 -4.94 11.03
C VAL A 289 -9.38 -5.55 12.22
N GLY A 290 -10.27 -4.78 12.82
CA GLY A 290 -11.05 -5.22 13.98
C GLY A 290 -10.22 -5.37 15.27
N TRP A 291 -9.01 -4.82 15.32
CA TRP A 291 -8.26 -4.67 16.56
C TRP A 291 -8.77 -3.43 17.30
N ASP A 292 -8.97 -3.56 18.62
CA ASP A 292 -9.30 -2.42 19.48
C ASP A 292 -8.02 -1.76 19.99
N PRO A 293 -7.68 -0.54 19.54
CA PRO A 293 -6.45 0.13 19.93
C PRO A 293 -6.59 0.88 21.27
N TRP A 294 -7.81 1.11 21.75
CA TRP A 294 -8.05 2.02 22.87
C TRP A 294 -7.40 1.61 24.19
N PRO A 295 -7.40 0.31 24.58
CA PRO A 295 -6.66 -0.14 25.75
C PRO A 295 -5.15 0.10 25.68
N HIS A 296 -4.62 0.37 24.48
CA HIS A 296 -3.19 0.53 24.23
C HIS A 296 -2.74 1.99 24.17
N MET A 297 -3.67 2.97 24.16
CA MET A 297 -3.33 4.38 23.91
C MET A 297 -2.36 4.96 24.94
N ALA A 298 -2.49 4.62 26.21
CA ALA A 298 -1.59 5.10 27.26
C ALA A 298 -0.28 4.30 27.37
N ARG A 299 -0.13 3.21 26.62
CA ARG A 299 1.07 2.35 26.67
C ARG A 299 2.19 2.95 25.83
N PRO A 300 3.47 2.70 26.19
CA PRO A 300 4.61 3.09 25.36
C PRO A 300 4.49 2.53 23.94
N LEU A 301 4.64 3.38 22.93
CA LEU A 301 4.52 3.02 21.52
C LEU A 301 5.49 1.90 21.14
N VAL A 302 6.71 1.92 21.69
CA VAL A 302 7.74 0.89 21.45
C VAL A 302 7.27 -0.50 21.91
N GLU A 303 6.56 -0.58 23.04
CA GLU A 303 6.03 -1.84 23.55
C GLU A 303 4.87 -2.34 22.69
N VAL A 304 3.96 -1.45 22.29
CA VAL A 304 2.84 -1.81 21.40
C VAL A 304 3.37 -2.29 20.04
N ARG A 305 4.39 -1.62 19.49
CA ARG A 305 5.07 -2.05 18.27
C ARG A 305 5.69 -3.45 18.44
N ALA A 306 6.41 -3.70 19.53
CA ALA A 306 7.01 -5.01 19.80
C ALA A 306 5.95 -6.13 19.98
N GLU A 307 4.84 -5.84 20.65
CA GLU A 307 3.71 -6.75 20.81
C GLU A 307 3.09 -7.10 19.45
N LEU A 308 2.91 -6.11 18.58
CA LEU A 308 2.36 -6.30 17.23
C LEU A 308 3.38 -6.86 16.23
N GLY A 309 4.67 -6.97 16.57
CA GLY A 309 5.72 -7.44 15.67
C GLY A 309 6.28 -6.39 14.71
N VAL A 310 6.07 -5.11 14.98
CA VAL A 310 6.52 -3.99 14.15
C VAL A 310 7.90 -3.52 14.63
N ALA A 311 8.96 -4.06 14.04
CA ALA A 311 10.34 -3.66 14.35
C ALA A 311 10.74 -2.42 13.52
N VAL A 312 10.30 -1.24 13.94
CA VAL A 312 10.78 0.02 13.36
C VAL A 312 12.14 0.32 13.97
N SER A 313 13.22 0.32 13.18
CA SER A 313 14.49 0.87 13.64
C SER A 313 14.28 2.31 14.10
N PRO A 314 14.77 2.72 15.27
CA PRO A 314 14.72 4.12 15.68
C PRO A 314 15.54 4.93 14.67
N GLY A 315 14.88 5.55 13.70
CA GLY A 315 15.48 6.62 12.92
C GLY A 315 15.85 7.76 13.87
N PRO A 316 16.94 8.49 13.61
CA PRO A 316 17.30 9.62 14.46
C PRO A 316 16.13 10.60 14.51
N PRO A 317 15.85 11.23 15.68
CA PRO A 317 14.80 12.22 15.79
C PRO A 317 15.16 13.41 14.90
N GLY A 318 14.49 13.59 13.76
CA GLY A 318 14.57 14.83 12.97
C GLY A 318 14.78 14.73 11.46
N SER A 319 14.99 13.56 10.85
CA SER A 319 15.21 13.48 9.40
C SER A 319 13.95 13.14 8.61
N ARG A 320 13.09 14.14 8.40
CA ARG A 320 12.29 14.43 7.17
C ARG A 320 11.12 15.36 7.49
N GLY A 321 11.45 16.60 7.85
CA GLY A 321 10.60 17.77 7.64
C GLY A 321 11.39 18.78 6.80
N PRO A 322 10.77 19.57 5.91
CA PRO A 322 11.52 20.59 5.18
C PRO A 322 11.94 21.66 6.19
N THR A 323 13.22 22.02 6.18
CA THR A 323 13.66 23.32 6.67
C THR A 323 12.79 24.37 6.00
N SER A 324 12.03 25.11 6.80
CA SER A 324 11.31 26.29 6.36
C SER A 324 12.28 27.19 5.61
N VAL A 325 12.06 27.38 4.31
CA VAL A 325 12.64 28.51 3.59
C VAL A 325 12.07 29.75 4.28
N ARG A 326 12.90 30.43 5.07
CA ARG A 326 12.57 31.77 5.55
C ARG A 326 12.43 32.66 4.33
N SER A 327 11.19 33.05 4.05
CA SER A 327 10.93 34.24 3.25
C SER A 327 11.43 35.44 4.05
N THR A 328 12.47 36.09 3.56
CA THR A 328 12.69 37.51 3.82
C THR A 328 12.49 38.21 2.49
N GLY A 329 11.28 38.74 2.30
CA GLY A 329 11.06 39.85 1.38
C GLY A 329 11.58 41.18 1.99
N PRO A 330 11.16 42.33 1.46
CA PRO A 330 11.88 43.01 0.39
C PRO A 330 12.51 44.32 0.86
N ALA A 331 13.54 44.77 0.14
CA ALA A 331 13.91 46.17 -0.09
C ALA A 331 14.68 46.25 -1.40
#